data_AF-A0A0X3USX2-F1
#
_entry.id   AF-A0A0X3USX2-F1
#
_cell.length_a   1.000
_cell.length_b   1.000
_cell.length_c   1.000
_cell.angle_alpha   90.00
_cell.angle_beta   90.00
_cell.angle_gamma   90.00
#
_symmetry.space_group_name_H-M   'P 1'
#
loop_
_entity.id
_entity.type
_entity.pdbx_description
1 polymer ?
#
loop_
_entity_poly.entity_id
_entity_poly.type
_entity_poly.pdbx_seq_one_letter_code
_entity_poly.pdbx_strand_id
1 'polypeptide(L)'
;MTVTISRHAPPAGPDSERFTERLNERVARRIERLQESANSIDFAFSTSVMALHARCVIDPRAAKVETWEATVNAMQLGSALFAVTSASEGTIQCRIDRKARALQAIGPLSSADAGNWLTAFWLAVICRLQGVLYPPINLFYHFVLKDEAGFSPALEEALKLHQMYWTMTEERRADVDGSIALGPLAIACLAYDGKLPIEVESEYLPKHLLQHSWLRVVPQSLVTRC
;
A
#
# COMPACT_ATOMS: atom_id res chain seq x y z
N MET A 1 -8.49 -13.37 27.77
CA MET A 1 -7.18 -13.45 28.45
C MET A 1 -6.11 -13.00 27.47
N THR A 2 -5.22 -12.09 27.86
CA THR A 2 -4.15 -11.60 26.97
C THR A 2 -2.90 -12.44 27.17
N VAL A 3 -2.43 -13.10 26.11
CA VAL A 3 -1.15 -13.81 26.09
C VAL A 3 -0.07 -12.82 25.68
N THR A 4 0.98 -12.67 26.49
CA THR A 4 2.11 -11.78 26.18
C THR A 4 3.25 -12.59 25.56
N ILE A 5 3.67 -12.20 24.36
CA ILE A 5 4.85 -12.76 23.69
C ILE A 5 5.92 -11.68 23.67
N SER A 6 7.07 -11.96 24.28
CA SER A 6 8.21 -11.05 24.29
C SER A 6 8.90 -11.01 22.93
N ARG A 7 9.30 -9.82 22.50
CA ARG A 7 10.17 -9.65 21.33
C ARG A 7 11.56 -10.22 21.61
N HIS A 8 12.27 -10.69 20.58
CA HIS A 8 13.71 -10.99 20.67
C HIS A 8 14.48 -9.75 21.14
N ALA A 9 15.57 -9.90 21.89
CA ALA A 9 16.29 -8.79 22.52
C ALA A 9 17.13 -8.00 21.49
N PRO A 10 16.65 -6.85 20.97
CA PRO A 10 17.48 -6.00 20.13
C PRO A 10 18.54 -5.30 21.00
N PRO A 11 19.61 -4.73 20.42
CA PRO A 11 20.43 -3.75 21.12
C PRO A 11 19.52 -2.61 21.60
N ALA A 12 19.56 -2.29 22.90
CA ALA A 12 18.79 -1.20 23.50
C ALA A 12 19.73 -0.30 24.32
N GLY A 13 19.36 0.96 24.51
CA GLY A 13 20.16 1.96 25.24
C GLY A 13 20.74 3.06 24.33
N PRO A 14 21.69 3.86 24.84
CA PRO A 14 22.18 5.07 24.18
C PRO A 14 22.71 4.87 22.77
N ASP A 15 23.30 3.71 22.48
CA ASP A 15 23.79 3.39 21.13
C ASP A 15 22.64 3.22 20.12
N SER A 16 21.51 2.64 20.54
CA SER A 16 20.31 2.49 19.71
C SER A 16 19.60 3.81 19.48
N GLU A 17 19.61 4.70 20.48
CA GLU A 17 19.11 6.07 20.34
C GLU A 17 19.94 6.86 19.34
N ARG A 18 21.27 6.89 19.51
CA ARG A 18 22.21 7.53 18.56
C ARG A 18 22.10 6.94 17.15
N PHE A 19 21.94 5.63 17.04
CA PHE A 19 21.71 4.98 15.74
C PHE A 19 20.41 5.46 15.10
N THR A 20 19.32 5.53 15.88
CA THR A 20 18.02 6.02 15.42
C THR A 20 18.09 7.48 14.97
N GLU A 21 18.78 8.35 15.71
CA GLU A 21 19.01 9.75 15.35
C GLU A 21 19.75 9.88 14.02
N ARG A 22 20.87 9.16 13.86
CA ARG A 22 21.63 9.15 12.59
C ARG A 22 20.78 8.69 11.41
N LEU A 23 19.88 7.72 11.62
CA LEU A 23 18.96 7.28 10.57
C LEU A 23 17.95 8.36 10.22
N ASN A 24 17.37 9.05 11.20
CA ASN A 24 16.44 10.15 10.95
C ASN A 24 17.10 11.30 10.18
N GLU A 25 18.31 11.70 10.55
CA GLU A 25 19.11 12.68 9.81
C GLU A 25 19.39 12.22 8.38
N ARG A 26 19.64 10.92 8.18
CA ARG A 26 19.84 10.35 6.85
C ARG A 26 18.56 10.38 6.02
N VAL A 27 17.41 10.07 6.62
CA VAL A 27 16.10 10.17 5.96
C VAL A 27 15.82 11.61 5.55
N ALA A 28 15.97 12.58 6.46
CA ALA A 28 15.77 14.00 6.16
C ALA A 28 16.64 14.48 5.00
N ARG A 29 17.95 14.20 5.04
CA ARG A 29 18.87 14.55 3.95
C ARG A 29 18.50 13.90 2.61
N ARG A 30 18.02 12.65 2.62
CA ARG A 30 17.56 11.99 1.39
C ARG A 30 16.31 12.65 0.84
N ILE A 31 15.33 12.92 1.70
CA ILE A 31 14.07 13.59 1.34
C ILE A 31 14.34 14.95 0.69
N GLU A 32 15.27 15.74 1.24
CA GLU A 32 15.63 17.05 0.69
C GLU A 32 16.17 16.97 -0.74
N ARG A 33 16.93 15.92 -1.06
CA ARG A 33 17.56 15.73 -2.38
C ARG A 33 16.64 15.11 -3.42
N LEU A 34 15.43 14.66 -3.06
CA LEU A 34 14.54 13.96 -3.99
C LEU A 34 14.07 14.84 -5.17
N GLN A 35 13.92 16.15 -4.96
CA GLN A 35 13.51 17.04 -6.06
C GLN A 35 14.62 17.22 -7.11
N GLU A 36 15.88 17.12 -6.70
CA GLU A 36 17.04 17.15 -7.59
C GLU A 36 17.32 15.78 -8.22
N SER A 37 17.01 14.69 -7.50
CA SER A 37 17.31 13.32 -7.90
C SER A 37 16.21 12.35 -7.48
N ALA A 38 15.12 12.33 -8.24
CA ALA A 38 14.00 11.41 -8.01
C ALA A 38 14.41 9.92 -8.10
N ASN A 39 15.46 9.61 -8.88
CA ASN A 39 16.04 8.27 -8.99
C ASN A 39 16.55 7.68 -7.67
N SER A 40 16.75 8.50 -6.64
CA SER A 40 17.20 8.05 -5.31
C SER A 40 16.05 7.70 -4.35
N ILE A 41 14.81 7.64 -4.84
CA ILE A 41 13.59 7.43 -4.03
C ILE A 41 13.57 6.08 -3.32
N ASP A 42 14.13 5.04 -3.94
CA ASP A 42 14.26 3.69 -3.38
C ASP A 42 15.16 3.65 -2.13
N PHE A 43 16.28 4.37 -2.18
CA PHE A 43 17.17 4.54 -1.04
C PHE A 43 16.52 5.37 0.06
N ALA A 44 15.71 6.37 -0.29
CA ALA A 44 14.95 7.15 0.69
C ALA A 44 13.91 6.26 1.39
N PHE A 45 13.14 5.49 0.63
CA PHE A 45 12.13 4.56 1.16
C PHE A 45 12.76 3.50 2.07
N SER A 46 13.75 2.73 1.59
CA SER A 46 14.43 1.71 2.40
C SER A 46 15.06 2.28 3.69
N THR A 47 15.70 3.46 3.61
CA THR A 47 16.27 4.12 4.81
C THR A 47 15.18 4.53 5.79
N SER A 48 14.02 4.99 5.32
CA SER A 48 12.89 5.39 6.18
C SER A 48 12.21 4.23 6.89
N VAL A 49 12.07 3.08 6.23
CA VAL A 49 11.58 1.85 6.86
C VAL A 49 12.54 1.39 7.97
N MET A 50 13.85 1.47 7.71
CA MET A 50 14.86 1.16 8.72
C MET A 50 14.82 2.14 9.90
N ALA A 51 14.60 3.43 9.66
CA ALA A 51 14.42 4.44 10.71
C ALA A 51 13.18 4.16 11.57
N LEU A 52 12.06 3.77 10.94
CA LEU A 52 10.86 3.33 11.65
C LEU A 52 11.14 2.11 12.54
N HIS A 53 11.82 1.09 12.03
CA HIS A 53 12.19 -0.09 12.84
C HIS A 53 13.09 0.29 14.02
N ALA A 54 14.06 1.18 13.82
CA ALA A 54 14.92 1.68 14.88
C ALA A 54 14.13 2.46 15.94
N ARG A 55 13.15 3.29 15.54
CA ARG A 55 12.21 3.94 16.45
C ARG A 55 11.40 2.92 17.26
N CYS A 56 10.86 1.88 16.64
CA CYS A 56 10.14 0.81 17.33
C CYS A 56 11.03 -0.05 18.26
N VAL A 57 12.37 0.05 18.19
CA VAL A 57 13.28 -0.54 19.18
C VAL A 57 13.25 0.26 20.48
N ILE A 58 13.35 1.59 20.39
CA ILE A 58 13.44 2.50 21.54
C ILE A 58 12.06 3.01 22.03
N ASP A 59 11.02 2.84 21.22
CA ASP A 59 9.62 3.12 21.53
C ASP A 59 8.70 1.99 21.01
N PRO A 60 8.71 0.80 21.67
CA PRO A 60 7.97 -0.37 21.19
C PRO A 60 6.45 -0.24 21.20
N ARG A 61 5.92 0.74 21.94
CA ARG A 61 4.49 1.05 22.00
C ARG A 61 4.07 2.14 21.01
N ALA A 62 5.01 2.70 20.24
CA ALA A 62 4.78 3.85 19.37
C ALA A 62 4.07 5.00 20.11
N ALA A 63 4.47 5.26 21.37
CA ALA A 63 3.84 6.27 22.21
C ALA A 63 4.44 7.67 22.00
N LYS A 64 5.55 7.79 21.25
CA LYS A 64 6.24 9.04 20.97
C LYS A 64 5.88 9.54 19.56
N VAL A 65 5.74 10.87 19.42
CA VAL A 65 5.35 11.52 18.16
C VAL A 65 6.34 11.21 17.04
N GLU A 66 7.62 11.08 17.36
CA GLU A 66 8.68 10.83 16.39
C GLU A 66 8.57 9.43 15.75
N THR A 67 7.98 8.46 16.45
CA THR A 67 7.68 7.13 15.89
C THR A 67 6.54 7.24 14.86
N TRP A 68 5.54 8.07 15.13
CA TRP A 68 4.46 8.37 14.17
C TRP A 68 4.98 9.13 12.95
N GLU A 69 5.84 10.14 13.14
CA GLU A 69 6.46 10.87 12.03
C GLU A 69 7.30 9.95 11.15
N ALA A 70 8.09 9.05 11.73
CA ALA A 70 8.85 8.05 10.99
C ALA A 70 7.93 7.11 10.18
N THR A 71 6.80 6.71 10.78
CA THR A 71 5.80 5.87 10.10
C THR A 71 5.19 6.58 8.88
N VAL A 72 4.78 7.84 9.07
CA VAL A 72 4.20 8.66 7.99
C VAL A 72 5.22 8.93 6.89
N ASN A 73 6.48 9.22 7.23
CA ASN A 73 7.54 9.42 6.25
C ASN A 73 7.80 8.15 5.42
N ALA A 74 7.85 6.98 6.07
CA ALA A 74 8.02 5.71 5.35
C ALA A 74 6.84 5.41 4.42
N MET A 75 5.61 5.63 4.89
CA MET A 75 4.40 5.53 4.07
C MET A 75 4.46 6.46 2.85
N GLN A 76 4.77 7.74 3.07
CA GLN A 76 4.81 8.76 2.01
C GLN A 76 5.89 8.47 0.97
N LEU A 77 7.06 8.01 1.40
CA LEU A 77 8.14 7.61 0.51
C LEU A 77 7.81 6.35 -0.28
N GLY A 78 7.13 5.37 0.34
CA GLY A 78 6.65 4.17 -0.36
C GLY A 78 5.61 4.52 -1.44
N SER A 79 4.64 5.38 -1.09
CA SER A 79 3.67 5.87 -2.08
C SER A 79 4.34 6.66 -3.21
N ALA A 80 5.32 7.50 -2.88
CA ALA A 80 6.06 8.29 -3.87
C ALA A 80 6.89 7.39 -4.80
N LEU A 81 7.54 6.34 -4.29
CA LEU A 81 8.28 5.36 -5.09
C LEU A 81 7.39 4.79 -6.22
N PHE A 82 6.22 4.26 -5.90
CA PHE A 82 5.33 3.69 -6.91
C PHE A 82 4.71 4.74 -7.84
N ALA A 83 4.46 5.95 -7.35
CA ALA A 83 3.95 7.01 -8.19
C ALA A 83 4.99 7.47 -9.23
N VAL A 84 6.24 7.71 -8.83
CA VAL A 84 7.29 8.17 -9.76
C VAL A 84 7.74 7.08 -10.75
N THR A 85 7.54 5.81 -10.43
CA THR A 85 7.90 4.69 -11.33
C THR A 85 6.75 4.27 -12.26
N SER A 86 5.53 4.76 -12.03
CA SER A 86 4.35 4.45 -12.86
C SER A 86 4.36 5.13 -14.23
N ALA A 87 5.13 6.21 -14.38
CA ALA A 87 5.27 6.97 -15.63
C ALA A 87 6.75 7.27 -15.91
N SER A 88 7.10 7.39 -17.19
CA SER A 88 8.47 7.72 -17.64
C SER A 88 8.70 9.22 -17.84
N GLU A 89 7.63 10.01 -17.90
CA GLU A 89 7.67 11.45 -18.15
C GLU A 89 6.66 12.17 -17.24
N GLY A 90 6.87 13.47 -17.03
CA GLY A 90 5.99 14.32 -16.23
C GLY A 90 6.45 14.50 -14.78
N THR A 91 5.60 15.16 -14.01
CA THR A 91 5.89 15.54 -12.63
C THR A 91 4.81 15.02 -11.69
N ILE A 92 5.22 14.24 -10.68
CA ILE A 92 4.36 13.70 -9.65
C ILE A 92 4.33 14.66 -8.46
N GLN A 93 3.13 15.13 -8.10
CA GLN A 93 2.90 15.88 -6.87
C GLN A 93 2.68 14.91 -5.71
N CYS A 94 3.52 15.01 -4.69
CA CYS A 94 3.41 14.19 -3.50
C CYS A 94 3.64 15.04 -2.24
N ARG A 95 3.25 14.51 -1.09
CA ARG A 95 3.56 15.12 0.21
C ARG A 95 4.52 14.20 0.95
N ILE A 96 5.69 14.71 1.28
CA ILE A 96 6.74 13.97 1.99
C ILE A 96 7.29 14.88 3.10
N ASP A 97 7.30 14.40 4.33
CA ASP A 97 7.74 15.13 5.52
C ASP A 97 7.04 16.50 5.64
N ARG A 98 5.71 16.45 5.64
CA ARG A 98 4.80 17.62 5.75
C ARG A 98 4.89 18.66 4.61
N LYS A 99 5.82 18.52 3.67
CA LYS A 99 6.01 19.43 2.54
C LYS A 99 5.41 18.85 1.26
N ALA A 100 4.71 19.68 0.49
CA ALA A 100 4.35 19.35 -0.89
C ALA A 100 5.63 19.38 -1.75
N ARG A 101 5.81 18.36 -2.59
CA ARG A 101 7.00 18.18 -3.42
C ARG A 101 6.58 17.73 -4.81
N ALA A 102 7.27 18.30 -5.79
CA ALA A 102 7.18 17.93 -7.20
C ALA A 102 8.38 17.04 -7.54
N LEU A 103 8.14 15.75 -7.79
CA LEU A 103 9.18 14.80 -8.20
C LEU A 103 9.04 14.49 -9.68
N GLN A 104 10.15 14.35 -10.39
CA GLN A 104 10.10 13.89 -11.77
C GLN A 104 9.68 12.41 -11.81
N ALA A 105 8.84 12.06 -12.76
CA ALA A 105 8.60 10.68 -13.12
C ALA A 105 9.91 10.09 -13.68
N ILE A 106 10.23 8.86 -13.32
CA ILE A 106 11.53 8.23 -13.61
C ILE A 106 11.40 6.93 -14.37
N GLY A 107 10.18 6.44 -14.57
CA GLY A 107 9.90 5.16 -15.20
C GLY A 107 10.26 3.98 -14.30
N PRO A 108 10.22 2.75 -14.86
CA PRO A 108 10.37 1.54 -14.08
C PRO A 108 11.72 1.46 -13.33
N LEU A 109 11.65 1.17 -12.03
CA LEU A 109 12.80 0.80 -11.20
C LEU A 109 12.64 -0.63 -10.71
N SER A 110 13.75 -1.38 -10.61
CA SER A 110 13.73 -2.75 -10.08
C SER A 110 13.28 -2.84 -8.62
N SER A 111 13.45 -1.76 -7.86
CA SER A 111 13.01 -1.64 -6.47
C SER A 111 11.51 -1.39 -6.32
N ALA A 112 10.80 -1.02 -7.40
CA ALA A 112 9.34 -1.03 -7.43
C ALA A 112 8.80 -2.46 -7.62
N ASP A 113 9.27 -3.36 -6.75
CA ASP A 113 8.93 -4.78 -6.74
C ASP A 113 7.77 -5.09 -5.78
N ALA A 114 7.32 -6.34 -5.79
CA ALA A 114 6.22 -6.81 -4.95
C ALA A 114 6.51 -6.72 -3.44
N GLY A 115 7.77 -6.87 -3.01
CA GLY A 115 8.14 -6.81 -1.60
C GLY A 115 8.08 -5.39 -1.05
N ASN A 116 8.61 -4.43 -1.81
CA ASN A 116 8.50 -3.01 -1.49
C ASN A 116 7.06 -2.50 -1.64
N TRP A 117 6.30 -3.04 -2.60
CA TRP A 117 4.88 -2.73 -2.75
C TRP A 117 4.10 -3.16 -1.51
N LEU A 118 4.30 -4.39 -1.05
CA LEU A 118 3.63 -4.91 0.13
C LEU A 118 4.00 -4.12 1.40
N THR A 119 5.27 -3.71 1.52
CA THR A 119 5.73 -2.84 2.62
C THR A 119 5.04 -1.48 2.58
N ALA A 120 4.99 -0.82 1.42
CA ALA A 120 4.32 0.46 1.24
C ALA A 120 2.81 0.35 1.52
N PHE A 121 2.18 -0.74 1.07
CA PHE A 121 0.79 -1.06 1.35
C PHE A 121 0.53 -1.12 2.86
N TRP A 122 1.28 -1.93 3.62
CA TRP A 122 1.09 -2.05 5.07
C TRP A 122 1.27 -0.73 5.82
N LEU A 123 2.25 0.07 5.42
CA LEU A 123 2.47 1.40 6.00
C LEU A 123 1.28 2.33 5.75
N ALA A 124 0.69 2.28 4.56
CA ALA A 124 -0.48 3.06 4.22
C ALA A 124 -1.74 2.58 4.98
N VAL A 125 -1.86 1.27 5.28
CA VAL A 125 -2.88 0.74 6.20
C VAL A 125 -2.70 1.30 7.60
N ILE A 126 -1.48 1.22 8.15
CA ILE A 126 -1.15 1.70 9.51
C ILE A 126 -1.46 3.20 9.63
N CYS A 127 -1.10 3.98 8.62
CA CYS A 127 -1.38 5.41 8.56
C CYS A 127 -2.84 5.76 8.24
N ARG A 128 -3.72 4.76 8.08
CA ARG A 128 -5.16 4.96 7.80
C ARG A 128 -5.40 5.86 6.59
N LEU A 129 -4.74 5.59 5.46
CA LEU A 129 -5.12 6.14 4.16
C LEU A 129 -6.47 5.53 3.71
N GLN A 130 -7.53 5.94 4.40
CA GLN A 130 -8.86 5.32 4.36
C GLN A 130 -9.59 5.47 3.03
N GLY A 131 -9.19 6.41 2.16
CA GLY A 131 -9.90 6.66 0.89
C GLY A 131 -9.56 5.69 -0.25
N VAL A 132 -8.41 5.01 -0.20
CA VAL A 132 -7.88 4.23 -1.35
C VAL A 132 -7.64 2.75 -0.99
N LEU A 133 -7.22 2.47 0.26
CA LEU A 133 -6.82 1.11 0.66
C LEU A 133 -7.79 0.42 1.63
N TYR A 134 -8.68 1.18 2.27
CA TYR A 134 -9.70 0.62 3.16
C TYR A 134 -10.62 -0.40 2.46
N PRO A 135 -11.04 -0.19 1.20
CA PRO A 135 -11.93 -1.13 0.51
C PRO A 135 -11.45 -2.59 0.46
N PRO A 136 -10.23 -2.93 -0.05
CA PRO A 136 -9.76 -4.31 -0.08
C PRO A 136 -9.46 -4.90 1.32
N ILE A 137 -9.10 -4.07 2.31
CA ILE A 137 -8.80 -4.53 3.67
C ILE A 137 -10.08 -4.88 4.43
N ASN A 138 -11.12 -4.06 4.29
CA ASN A 138 -12.43 -4.35 4.88
C ASN A 138 -13.02 -5.63 4.28
N LEU A 139 -12.87 -5.83 2.96
CA LEU A 139 -13.24 -7.08 2.30
C LEU A 139 -12.45 -8.27 2.83
N PHE A 140 -11.13 -8.13 3.01
CA PHE A 140 -10.30 -9.18 3.57
C PHE A 140 -10.70 -9.54 5.01
N TYR A 141 -11.12 -8.56 5.82
CA TYR A 141 -11.65 -8.78 7.16
C TYR A 141 -12.93 -9.64 7.16
N HIS A 142 -13.93 -9.30 6.35
CA HIS A 142 -15.15 -10.10 6.23
C HIS A 142 -14.87 -11.50 5.66
N PHE A 143 -13.93 -11.62 4.71
CA PHE A 143 -13.49 -12.90 4.17
C PHE A 143 -12.88 -13.81 5.23
N VAL A 144 -11.89 -13.31 6.01
CA VAL A 144 -11.21 -14.10 7.06
C VAL A 144 -12.19 -14.56 8.14
N LEU A 145 -13.19 -13.74 8.47
CA LEU A 145 -14.23 -14.09 9.43
C LEU A 145 -15.34 -14.97 8.86
N LYS A 146 -15.33 -15.25 7.55
CA LYS A 146 -16.44 -15.89 6.81
C LYS A 146 -17.78 -15.21 7.09
N ASP A 147 -17.77 -13.89 7.14
CA ASP A 147 -18.95 -13.09 7.41
C ASP A 147 -19.84 -13.00 6.15
N GLU A 148 -20.72 -14.00 5.99
CA GLU A 148 -21.64 -14.12 4.87
C GLU A 148 -22.57 -12.90 4.72
N ALA A 149 -22.98 -12.29 5.83
CA ALA A 149 -23.89 -11.15 5.83
C ALA A 149 -23.16 -9.83 5.55
N GLY A 150 -21.92 -9.68 6.02
CA GLY A 150 -21.16 -8.43 5.90
C GLY A 150 -20.35 -8.27 4.61
N PHE A 151 -19.97 -9.38 3.94
CA PHE A 151 -19.06 -9.32 2.80
C PHE A 151 -19.64 -8.55 1.60
N SER A 152 -20.86 -8.87 1.17
CA SER A 152 -21.48 -8.22 0.00
C SER A 152 -21.75 -6.73 0.19
N PRO A 153 -22.30 -6.26 1.32
CA PRO A 153 -22.40 -4.82 1.61
C PRO A 153 -21.04 -4.10 1.63
N ALA A 154 -20.01 -4.74 2.18
CA ALA A 154 -18.65 -4.19 2.16
C ALA A 154 -18.08 -4.10 0.74
N LEU A 155 -18.41 -5.06 -0.13
CA LEU A 155 -18.03 -5.04 -1.55
C LEU A 155 -18.73 -3.93 -2.31
N GLU A 156 -20.03 -3.74 -2.07
CA GLU A 156 -20.78 -2.65 -2.68
C GLU A 156 -20.17 -1.28 -2.31
N GLU A 157 -19.88 -1.06 -1.04
CA GLU A 157 -19.25 0.17 -0.56
C GLU A 157 -17.85 0.36 -1.14
N ALA A 158 -17.08 -0.72 -1.25
CA ALA A 158 -15.76 -0.70 -1.87
C ALA A 158 -15.81 -0.19 -3.32
N LEU A 159 -16.80 -0.64 -4.10
CA LEU A 159 -16.99 -0.21 -5.48
C LEU A 159 -17.48 1.23 -5.58
N LYS A 160 -18.36 1.68 -4.67
CA LYS A 160 -18.79 3.08 -4.59
C LYS A 160 -17.62 4.03 -4.31
N LEU A 161 -16.74 3.67 -3.38
CA LEU A 161 -15.53 4.44 -3.09
C LEU A 161 -14.57 4.49 -4.28
N HIS A 162 -14.38 3.36 -4.98
CA HIS A 162 -13.59 3.30 -6.22
C HIS A 162 -14.18 4.22 -7.29
N GLN A 163 -15.48 4.10 -7.58
CA GLN A 163 -16.18 4.95 -8.54
C GLN A 163 -16.05 6.44 -8.17
N MET A 164 -16.30 6.78 -6.91
CA MET A 164 -16.22 8.16 -6.42
C MET A 164 -14.82 8.73 -6.65
N TYR A 165 -13.76 7.97 -6.32
CA TYR A 165 -12.38 8.40 -6.50
C TYR A 165 -12.01 8.65 -7.97
N TRP A 166 -12.38 7.72 -8.87
CA TRP A 166 -12.03 7.79 -10.30
C TRP A 166 -12.88 8.80 -11.08
N THR A 167 -14.02 9.22 -10.54
CA THR A 167 -14.88 10.24 -11.15
C THR A 167 -14.68 11.65 -10.59
N MET A 168 -13.77 11.84 -9.63
CA MET A 168 -13.52 13.15 -8.99
C MET A 168 -13.02 14.23 -9.97
N THR A 169 -12.31 13.84 -11.03
CA THR A 169 -11.75 14.76 -12.04
C THR A 169 -11.88 14.18 -13.43
N GLU A 170 -11.85 15.04 -14.46
CA GLU A 170 -11.92 14.59 -15.85
C GLU A 170 -10.71 13.75 -16.26
N GLU A 171 -9.51 14.11 -15.76
CA GLU A 171 -8.28 13.36 -15.96
C GLU A 171 -8.38 11.92 -15.43
N ARG A 172 -8.90 11.74 -14.20
CA ARG A 172 -9.09 10.40 -13.61
C ARG A 172 -10.18 9.61 -14.30
N ARG A 173 -11.24 10.28 -14.76
CA ARG A 173 -12.34 9.62 -15.46
C ARG A 173 -11.89 9.01 -16.78
N ALA A 174 -10.93 9.66 -17.45
CA ALA A 174 -10.36 9.20 -18.71
C ALA A 174 -9.23 8.16 -18.54
N ASP A 175 -8.78 7.94 -17.30
CA ASP A 175 -7.69 7.01 -16.99
C ASP A 175 -8.18 5.56 -16.97
N VAL A 176 -7.54 4.71 -17.77
CA VAL A 176 -7.90 3.30 -17.93
C VAL A 176 -7.68 2.50 -16.64
N ASP A 177 -6.77 2.92 -15.76
CA ASP A 177 -6.49 2.25 -14.49
C ASP A 177 -7.71 2.23 -13.56
N GLY A 178 -8.66 3.17 -13.75
CA GLY A 178 -9.92 3.21 -13.03
C GLY A 178 -10.98 2.23 -13.51
N SER A 179 -10.78 1.59 -14.66
CA SER A 179 -11.81 0.74 -15.31
C SER A 179 -12.11 -0.55 -14.54
N ILE A 180 -11.19 -1.00 -13.70
CA ILE A 180 -11.38 -2.18 -12.85
C ILE A 180 -11.00 -1.86 -11.40
N ALA A 181 -11.76 -2.38 -10.45
CA ALA A 181 -11.44 -2.29 -9.03
C ALA A 181 -10.52 -3.46 -8.64
N LEU A 182 -9.25 -3.44 -9.08
CA LEU A 182 -8.35 -4.59 -8.99
C LEU A 182 -8.22 -5.17 -7.57
N GLY A 183 -8.11 -4.31 -6.55
CA GLY A 183 -8.08 -4.74 -5.15
C GLY A 183 -9.37 -5.45 -4.72
N PRO A 184 -10.55 -4.79 -4.79
CA PRO A 184 -11.84 -5.43 -4.55
C PRO A 184 -12.09 -6.70 -5.38
N LEU A 185 -11.70 -6.72 -6.66
CA LEU A 185 -11.82 -7.89 -7.54
C LEU A 185 -11.01 -9.06 -7.01
N ALA A 186 -9.75 -8.87 -6.64
CA ALA A 186 -8.90 -9.93 -6.11
C ALA A 186 -9.50 -10.58 -4.85
N ILE A 187 -10.06 -9.76 -3.93
CA ILE A 187 -10.71 -10.29 -2.73
C ILE A 187 -12.05 -10.94 -3.06
N ALA A 188 -12.80 -10.43 -4.02
CA ALA A 188 -14.03 -11.06 -4.51
C ALA A 188 -13.75 -12.43 -5.15
N CYS A 189 -12.64 -12.62 -5.87
CA CYS A 189 -12.22 -13.94 -6.35
C CYS A 189 -12.00 -14.91 -5.17
N LEU A 190 -11.25 -14.49 -4.15
CA LEU A 190 -11.01 -15.33 -2.96
C LEU A 190 -12.31 -15.66 -2.23
N ALA A 191 -13.23 -14.72 -2.13
CA ALA A 191 -14.54 -14.93 -1.52
C ALA A 191 -15.40 -15.89 -2.35
N TYR A 192 -15.36 -15.79 -3.68
CA TYR A 192 -16.03 -16.72 -4.59
C TYR A 192 -15.52 -18.15 -4.41
N ASP A 193 -14.19 -18.34 -4.40
CA ASP A 193 -13.55 -19.63 -4.12
C ASP A 193 -13.89 -20.14 -2.70
N GLY A 194 -13.98 -19.21 -1.75
CA GLY A 194 -14.41 -19.46 -0.37
C GLY A 194 -15.90 -19.70 -0.19
N LYS A 195 -16.69 -19.68 -1.27
CA LYS A 195 -18.16 -19.83 -1.29
C LYS A 195 -18.94 -18.81 -0.48
N LEU A 196 -18.37 -17.62 -0.24
CA LEU A 196 -19.12 -16.50 0.32
C LEU A 196 -20.12 -15.97 -0.72
N PRO A 197 -21.35 -15.60 -0.30
CA PRO A 197 -22.30 -14.95 -1.19
C PRO A 197 -21.74 -13.62 -1.72
N ILE A 198 -21.72 -13.48 -3.05
CA ILE A 198 -21.38 -12.24 -3.76
C ILE A 198 -22.65 -11.76 -4.46
N GLU A 199 -23.30 -10.75 -3.88
CA GLU A 199 -24.58 -10.21 -4.32
C GLU A 199 -24.42 -8.86 -5.05
N VAL A 200 -23.25 -8.63 -5.61
CA VAL A 200 -22.88 -7.38 -6.29
C VAL A 200 -22.46 -7.69 -7.72
N GLU A 201 -23.13 -7.10 -8.71
CA GLU A 201 -22.69 -7.09 -10.11
C GLU A 201 -22.23 -5.67 -10.50
N SER A 202 -21.05 -5.57 -11.11
CA SER A 202 -20.47 -4.28 -11.52
C SER A 202 -19.47 -4.48 -12.65
N GLU A 203 -19.37 -3.50 -13.55
CA GLU A 203 -18.36 -3.50 -14.62
C GLU A 203 -16.93 -3.35 -14.08
N TYR A 204 -16.77 -2.78 -12.88
CA TYR A 204 -15.48 -2.77 -12.16
C TYR A 204 -15.03 -4.16 -11.71
N LEU A 205 -15.93 -5.16 -11.73
CA LEU A 205 -15.69 -6.56 -11.36
C LEU A 205 -16.01 -7.50 -12.55
N PRO A 206 -15.12 -7.63 -13.54
CA PRO A 206 -15.38 -8.48 -14.71
C PRO A 206 -15.76 -9.91 -14.31
N LYS A 207 -17.02 -10.27 -14.57
CA LYS A 207 -17.68 -11.50 -14.07
C LYS A 207 -16.88 -12.77 -14.31
N HIS A 208 -16.30 -12.92 -15.49
CA HIS A 208 -15.55 -14.12 -15.85
C HIS A 208 -14.18 -14.22 -15.18
N LEU A 209 -13.57 -13.09 -14.80
CA LEU A 209 -12.35 -13.09 -13.98
C LEU A 209 -12.67 -13.46 -12.53
N LEU A 210 -13.73 -12.89 -11.97
CA LEU A 210 -14.20 -13.16 -10.61
C LEU A 210 -14.56 -14.64 -10.42
N GLN A 211 -15.30 -15.21 -11.38
CA GLN A 211 -15.83 -16.58 -11.28
C GLN A 211 -14.88 -17.65 -11.81
N HIS A 212 -13.67 -17.26 -12.25
CA HIS A 212 -12.72 -18.15 -12.92
C HIS A 212 -13.32 -18.93 -14.11
N SER A 213 -14.38 -18.39 -14.73
CA SER A 213 -15.05 -19.01 -15.88
C SER A 213 -14.33 -18.62 -17.17
N TRP A 214 -13.04 -18.95 -17.24
CA TRP A 214 -12.17 -18.65 -18.37
C TRP A 214 -12.73 -19.25 -19.66
N LEU A 215 -12.59 -18.52 -20.77
CA LEU A 215 -12.83 -19.10 -22.10
C LEU A 215 -11.98 -20.37 -22.22
N ARG A 216 -12.58 -21.47 -22.70
CA ARG A 216 -12.08 -22.86 -22.72
C ARG A 216 -10.74 -23.12 -23.46
N VAL A 217 -9.88 -22.13 -23.63
CA VAL A 217 -8.68 -22.19 -24.50
C VAL A 217 -7.38 -21.80 -23.79
N VAL A 218 -7.38 -21.50 -22.48
CA VAL A 218 -6.12 -21.29 -21.75
C VAL A 218 -5.61 -22.62 -21.17
N PRO A 219 -4.45 -23.16 -21.62
CA PRO A 219 -3.90 -24.39 -21.07
C PRO A 219 -3.65 -24.26 -19.56
N GLN A 220 -4.06 -25.27 -18.78
CA GLN A 220 -3.82 -25.34 -17.32
C GLN A 220 -2.33 -25.19 -16.94
N SER A 221 -1.41 -25.45 -17.87
CA SER A 221 0.03 -25.24 -17.70
C SER A 221 0.44 -23.78 -17.49
N LEU A 222 -0.41 -22.80 -17.85
CA LEU A 222 -0.17 -21.37 -17.63
C LEU A 222 -0.70 -20.85 -16.28
N VAL A 223 -1.61 -21.56 -15.63
CA VAL A 223 -2.30 -21.09 -14.40
C VAL A 223 -1.68 -21.68 -13.12
N THR A 224 -0.92 -22.78 -13.22
CA THR A 224 -0.53 -23.60 -12.06
C THR A 224 0.98 -23.63 -11.74
N ARG A 225 1.76 -22.64 -12.20
CA ARG A 225 3.18 -22.53 -11.83
C ARG A 225 3.50 -21.17 -11.22
N CYS A 226 3.20 -21.02 -9.94
CA CYS A 226 4.01 -20.27 -9.00
C CYS A 226 4.31 -21.19 -7.82
#